data_AF-A0A8I0PIU6-F1
#
_entry.id   AF-A0A8I0PIU6-F1
#
_cell.length_a   1.000
_cell.length_b   1.000
_cell.length_c   1.000
_cell.angle_alpha   90.00
_cell.angle_beta   90.00
_cell.angle_gamma   90.00
#
_symmetry.space_group_name_H-M   'P 1'
#
loop_
_entity.id
_entity.type
_entity.pdbx_description
1 polymer ?
#
loop_
_entity_poly.entity_id
_entity_poly.type
_entity_poly.pdbx_seq_one_letter_code
_entity_poly.pdbx_strand_id
1 'polypeptide(L)'
;MARRLNTVIDATNCEQGVRVELVMAAKRHGMPTVAVVVATPLNVCLQRQGPRPDNRRVPEDVVRAQHQAMTYSHQQLAAEGFNTIVFAGNLHRLEPFLARLSAAREADLGRDGSEGLGDLLLVRRFFGAEILPLWTWRPGSDLVTGRDRVAEIRLGEQHIILAFRADADGEGDYGFDVLLPCPVDPECSGQAWAPVYSVTDLHKALTGAMDSDPDLVCTVHGDGVDDDQDDDPEGRADLEAQFADAVRA
;
A
#
# COMPACT_ATOMS: atom_id res chain seq x y z
N MET A 1 9.71 -27.84 -27.79
CA MET A 1 8.60 -28.44 -27.00
C MET A 1 8.76 -29.95 -26.80
N ALA A 2 9.99 -30.49 -26.75
CA ALA A 2 10.23 -31.93 -26.68
C ALA A 2 9.70 -32.60 -25.39
N ARG A 3 9.69 -31.87 -24.27
CA ARG A 3 9.19 -32.35 -22.97
C ARG A 3 7.66 -32.28 -22.82
N ARG A 4 6.93 -31.79 -23.83
CA ARG A 4 5.47 -31.61 -23.82
C ARG A 4 4.93 -30.83 -22.60
N LEU A 5 5.73 -29.89 -22.10
CA LEU A 5 5.28 -28.96 -21.05
C LEU A 5 4.45 -27.84 -21.67
N ASN A 6 3.42 -27.39 -20.95
CA ASN A 6 2.67 -26.19 -21.29
C ASN A 6 3.63 -25.02 -21.42
N THR A 7 3.60 -24.33 -22.56
CA THR A 7 4.53 -23.25 -22.89
C THR A 7 3.71 -22.03 -23.28
N VAL A 8 3.93 -20.91 -22.57
CA VAL A 8 3.34 -19.61 -22.89
C VAL A 8 4.39 -18.78 -23.63
N ILE A 9 3.98 -18.16 -24.74
CA ILE A 9 4.84 -17.28 -25.54
C ILE A 9 4.38 -15.86 -25.32
N ASP A 10 5.09 -15.13 -24.46
CA ASP A 10 4.81 -13.72 -24.17
C ASP A 10 5.56 -12.82 -25.16
N ALA A 11 4.91 -12.55 -26.28
CA ALA A 11 5.37 -11.63 -27.31
C ALA A 11 4.15 -11.00 -28.00
N THR A 12 4.37 -9.92 -28.75
CA THR A 12 3.29 -9.27 -29.49
C THR A 12 2.67 -10.19 -30.53
N ASN A 13 3.47 -11.08 -31.15
CA ASN A 13 3.04 -12.08 -32.13
C ASN A 13 2.17 -11.49 -33.26
N CYS A 14 2.39 -10.23 -33.62
CA CYS A 14 1.61 -9.51 -34.62
C CYS A 14 1.89 -10.00 -36.05
N GLU A 15 3.07 -10.58 -36.28
CA GLU A 15 3.51 -11.06 -37.59
C GLU A 15 3.06 -12.50 -37.86
N GLN A 16 2.41 -12.72 -39.01
CA GLN A 16 1.91 -14.05 -39.39
C GLN A 16 3.05 -15.08 -39.53
N GLY A 17 4.18 -14.69 -40.14
CA GLY A 17 5.32 -15.60 -40.32
C GLY A 17 5.81 -16.18 -38.99
N VAL A 18 5.95 -15.32 -37.98
CA VAL A 18 6.31 -15.71 -36.61
C VAL A 18 5.28 -16.69 -36.04
N ARG A 19 3.97 -16.39 -36.15
CA ARG A 19 2.92 -17.29 -35.63
C ARG A 19 2.91 -18.65 -36.33
N VAL A 20 3.08 -18.70 -37.65
CA VAL A 20 3.13 -19.96 -38.40
C VAL A 20 4.28 -20.85 -37.95
N GLU A 21 5.47 -20.28 -37.70
CA GLU A 21 6.61 -21.05 -37.19
C GLU A 21 6.31 -21.68 -35.82
N LEU A 22 5.64 -20.93 -34.92
CA LEU A 22 5.23 -21.41 -33.60
C LEU A 22 4.19 -22.53 -33.71
N VAL A 23 3.19 -22.37 -34.59
CA VAL A 23 2.19 -23.41 -34.84
C VAL A 23 2.83 -24.67 -35.41
N MET A 24 3.76 -24.53 -36.36
CA MET A 24 4.49 -25.66 -36.93
C MET A 24 5.37 -26.35 -35.89
N ALA A 25 6.01 -25.59 -34.99
CA ALA A 25 6.79 -26.17 -33.89
C ALA A 25 5.91 -27.00 -32.94
N ALA A 26 4.74 -26.50 -32.58
CA ALA A 26 3.80 -27.24 -31.75
C ALA A 26 3.28 -28.51 -32.45
N LYS A 27 2.91 -28.41 -33.73
CA LYS A 27 2.48 -29.55 -34.56
C LYS A 27 3.54 -30.64 -34.65
N ARG A 28 4.82 -30.29 -34.88
CA ARG A 28 5.93 -31.25 -34.90
C ARG A 28 6.07 -32.05 -33.60
N HIS A 29 5.61 -31.50 -32.48
CA HIS A 29 5.66 -32.15 -31.17
C HIS A 29 4.31 -32.72 -30.71
N GLY A 30 3.27 -32.68 -31.55
CA GLY A 30 1.93 -33.15 -31.22
C GLY A 30 1.24 -32.34 -30.12
N MET A 31 1.59 -31.06 -29.97
CA MET A 31 1.02 -30.17 -28.95
C MET A 31 -0.11 -29.33 -29.56
N PRO A 32 -1.25 -29.16 -28.85
CA PRO A 32 -2.28 -28.22 -29.28
C PRO A 32 -1.79 -26.79 -29.18
N THR A 33 -2.33 -25.92 -30.04
CA THR A 33 -2.01 -24.51 -30.13
C THR A 33 -3.23 -23.66 -29.78
N VAL A 34 -3.02 -22.69 -28.90
CA VAL A 34 -4.08 -21.77 -28.44
C VAL A 34 -3.63 -20.34 -28.72
N ALA A 35 -4.45 -19.58 -29.42
CA ALA A 35 -4.28 -18.14 -29.56
C ALA A 35 -5.12 -17.43 -28.51
N VAL A 36 -4.46 -16.66 -27.63
CA VAL A 36 -5.13 -15.76 -26.67
C VAL A 36 -5.05 -14.34 -27.19
N VAL A 37 -6.16 -13.82 -27.70
CA VAL A 37 -6.25 -12.49 -28.32
C VAL A 37 -6.55 -11.44 -27.26
N VAL A 38 -5.60 -10.54 -27.05
CA VAL A 38 -5.75 -9.41 -26.13
C VAL A 38 -6.30 -8.20 -26.89
N ALA A 39 -7.61 -8.20 -27.11
CA ALA A 39 -8.34 -7.13 -27.82
C ALA A 39 -8.58 -5.88 -26.94
N THR A 40 -7.51 -5.37 -26.32
CA THR A 40 -7.58 -4.11 -25.56
C THR A 40 -7.75 -2.93 -26.52
N PRO A 41 -8.71 -2.02 -26.32
CA PRO A 41 -8.89 -0.85 -27.18
C PRO A 41 -7.60 -0.01 -27.31
N LEU A 42 -7.32 0.51 -28.51
CA LEU A 42 -6.12 1.28 -28.81
C LEU A 42 -5.87 2.45 -27.84
N ASN A 43 -6.91 3.20 -27.49
CA ASN A 43 -6.80 4.32 -26.54
C ASN A 43 -6.27 3.85 -25.16
N VAL A 44 -6.72 2.68 -24.70
CA VAL A 44 -6.25 2.08 -23.44
C VAL A 44 -4.81 1.60 -23.59
N CYS A 45 -4.43 1.02 -24.73
CA CYS A 45 -3.04 0.64 -25.01
C CYS A 45 -2.08 1.84 -24.96
N LEU A 46 -2.47 2.97 -25.58
CA LEU A 46 -1.70 4.22 -25.56
C LEU A 46 -1.64 4.82 -24.15
N GLN A 47 -2.77 4.88 -23.44
CA GLN A 47 -2.82 5.33 -22.05
C GLN A 47 -1.87 4.53 -21.14
N ARG A 48 -1.78 3.20 -21.35
CA ARG A 48 -0.89 2.31 -20.61
C ARG A 48 0.60 2.45 -20.98
N GLN A 49 0.96 3.15 -22.07
CA GLN A 49 2.35 3.48 -22.37
C GLN A 49 2.86 4.65 -21.53
N GLY A 50 2.02 5.66 -21.27
CA GLY A 50 2.40 6.89 -20.56
C GLY A 50 3.23 6.68 -19.29
N PRO A 51 2.74 5.90 -18.30
CA PRO A 51 3.44 5.68 -17.03
C PRO A 51 4.57 4.64 -17.10
N ARG A 52 4.86 4.05 -18.26
CA ARG A 52 5.94 3.08 -18.37
C ARG A 52 7.29 3.80 -18.30
N PRO A 53 8.28 3.21 -17.60
CA PRO A 53 9.66 3.68 -17.64
C PRO A 53 10.18 3.78 -19.08
N ASP A 54 11.07 4.74 -19.35
CA ASP A 54 11.58 5.03 -20.70
C ASP A 54 12.14 3.80 -21.41
N ASN A 55 12.87 2.95 -20.68
CA ASN A 55 13.45 1.71 -21.21
C ASN A 55 12.43 0.63 -21.59
N ARG A 56 11.15 0.78 -21.25
CA ARG A 56 10.06 -0.16 -21.57
C ARG A 56 8.93 0.47 -22.38
N ARG A 57 9.00 1.78 -22.61
CA ARG A 57 8.02 2.54 -23.38
C ARG A 57 8.39 2.46 -24.86
N VAL A 58 7.39 2.24 -25.72
CA VAL A 58 7.57 2.24 -27.17
C VAL A 58 6.85 3.44 -27.79
N PRO A 59 7.31 3.92 -28.97
CA PRO A 59 6.63 4.99 -29.70
C PRO A 59 5.15 4.68 -30.00
N GLU A 60 4.31 5.71 -30.06
CA GLU A 60 2.86 5.54 -30.28
C GLU A 60 2.52 4.86 -31.61
N ASP A 61 3.25 5.19 -32.68
CA ASP A 61 3.09 4.61 -34.01
C ASP A 61 3.33 3.09 -34.00
N VAL A 62 4.31 2.62 -33.22
CA VAL A 62 4.54 1.19 -32.99
C VAL A 62 3.33 0.54 -32.33
N VAL A 63 2.72 1.17 -31.32
CA VAL A 63 1.52 0.65 -30.66
C VAL A 63 0.33 0.59 -31.62
N ARG A 64 0.15 1.64 -32.44
CA ARG A 64 -0.92 1.69 -33.46
C ARG A 64 -0.74 0.59 -34.50
N ALA A 65 0.49 0.39 -34.99
CA ALA A 65 0.82 -0.67 -35.93
C ALA A 65 0.54 -2.06 -35.35
N GLN A 66 0.97 -2.32 -34.10
CA GLN A 66 0.70 -3.59 -33.41
C GLN A 66 -0.81 -3.83 -33.23
N HIS A 67 -1.58 -2.81 -32.84
CA HIS A 67 -3.04 -2.91 -32.68
C HIS A 67 -3.74 -3.22 -34.01
N GLN A 68 -3.34 -2.55 -35.09
CA GLN A 68 -3.88 -2.82 -36.44
C GLN A 68 -3.54 -4.24 -36.87
N ALA A 69 -2.28 -4.65 -36.76
CA ALA A 69 -1.84 -6.00 -37.12
C ALA A 69 -2.59 -7.08 -36.33
N MET A 70 -2.80 -6.89 -35.02
CA MET A 70 -3.60 -7.78 -34.19
C MET A 70 -5.05 -7.88 -34.71
N THR A 71 -5.67 -6.73 -35.00
CA THR A 71 -7.06 -6.65 -35.49
C THR A 71 -7.24 -7.42 -36.79
N TYR A 72 -6.32 -7.26 -37.74
CA TYR A 72 -6.35 -7.98 -39.02
C TYR A 72 -6.04 -9.47 -38.86
N SER A 73 -5.09 -9.83 -37.99
CA SER A 73 -4.67 -11.23 -37.81
C SER A 73 -5.76 -12.15 -37.30
N HIS A 74 -6.66 -11.64 -36.44
CA HIS A 74 -7.67 -12.46 -35.75
C HIS A 74 -8.51 -13.32 -36.72
N GLN A 75 -8.86 -12.79 -37.89
CA GLN A 75 -9.69 -13.49 -38.89
C GLN A 75 -8.97 -14.69 -39.54
N GLN A 76 -7.64 -14.73 -39.49
CA GLN A 76 -6.81 -15.73 -40.17
C GLN A 76 -6.20 -16.77 -39.22
N LEU A 77 -6.29 -16.57 -37.89
CA LEU A 77 -5.68 -17.47 -36.90
C LEU A 77 -6.12 -18.93 -37.07
N ALA A 78 -7.38 -19.18 -37.43
CA ALA A 78 -7.86 -20.54 -37.67
C ALA A 78 -7.16 -21.18 -38.88
N ALA A 79 -6.99 -20.42 -39.97
CA ALA A 79 -6.30 -20.85 -41.18
C ALA A 79 -4.79 -21.06 -40.96
N GLU A 80 -4.19 -20.30 -40.03
CA GLU A 80 -2.80 -20.51 -39.59
C GLU A 80 -2.62 -21.83 -38.82
N GLY A 81 -3.71 -22.43 -38.33
CA GLY A 81 -3.73 -23.75 -37.71
C GLY A 81 -3.77 -23.74 -36.19
N PHE A 82 -4.18 -22.63 -35.58
CA PHE A 82 -4.51 -22.60 -34.15
C PHE A 82 -5.72 -23.51 -33.85
N ASN A 83 -5.59 -24.39 -32.86
CA ASN A 83 -6.66 -25.31 -32.47
C ASN A 83 -7.78 -24.61 -31.68
N THR A 84 -7.44 -23.56 -30.95
CA THR A 84 -8.36 -22.80 -30.13
C THR A 84 -8.01 -21.32 -30.19
N ILE A 85 -9.01 -20.47 -30.33
CA ILE A 85 -8.85 -19.02 -30.37
C ILE A 85 -9.80 -18.46 -29.32
N VAL A 86 -9.25 -17.71 -28.37
CA VAL A 86 -10.03 -17.11 -27.27
C VAL A 86 -9.67 -15.65 -27.13
N PHE A 87 -10.67 -14.82 -26.85
CA PHE A 87 -10.44 -13.44 -26.44
C PHE A 87 -10.17 -13.39 -24.93
N ALA A 88 -9.12 -12.68 -24.54
CA ALA A 88 -8.75 -12.54 -23.13
C ALA A 88 -9.90 -11.97 -22.27
N GLY A 89 -10.77 -11.15 -22.85
CA GLY A 89 -11.96 -10.60 -22.20
C GLY A 89 -13.01 -11.65 -21.81
N ASN A 90 -13.05 -12.78 -22.52
CA ASN A 90 -14.03 -13.85 -22.30
C ASN A 90 -13.52 -14.92 -21.32
N LEU A 91 -12.26 -14.85 -20.90
CA LEU A 91 -11.68 -15.79 -19.94
C LEU A 91 -12.16 -15.47 -18.52
N HIS A 92 -12.52 -16.50 -17.76
CA HIS A 92 -12.83 -16.41 -16.33
C HIS A 92 -11.56 -16.12 -15.52
N ARG A 93 -11.18 -14.85 -15.46
CA ARG A 93 -9.93 -14.41 -14.82
C ARG A 93 -10.09 -14.01 -13.36
N LEU A 94 -11.32 -13.78 -12.89
CA LEU A 94 -11.58 -13.32 -11.52
C LEU A 94 -11.23 -14.40 -10.49
N GLU A 95 -11.67 -15.64 -10.71
CA GLU A 95 -11.38 -16.76 -9.81
C GLU A 95 -9.88 -16.98 -9.60
N PRO A 96 -9.04 -17.19 -10.63
CA PRO A 96 -7.61 -17.44 -10.40
C PRO A 96 -6.89 -16.21 -9.83
N PHE A 97 -7.40 -15.00 -10.12
CA PHE A 97 -6.90 -13.77 -9.52
C PHE A 97 -7.21 -13.71 -8.02
N LEU A 98 -8.46 -13.96 -7.63
CA LEU A 98 -8.89 -13.98 -6.22
C LEU A 98 -8.24 -15.14 -5.46
N ALA A 99 -8.08 -16.32 -6.06
CA ALA A 99 -7.38 -17.44 -5.44
C ALA A 99 -5.94 -17.07 -5.05
N ARG A 100 -5.21 -16.40 -5.96
CA ARG A 100 -3.85 -15.92 -5.66
C ARG A 100 -3.83 -14.86 -4.56
N LEU A 101 -4.77 -13.91 -4.58
CA LEU A 101 -4.86 -12.88 -3.54
C LEU A 101 -5.26 -13.47 -2.18
N SER A 102 -6.19 -14.43 -2.18
CA SER A 102 -6.62 -15.15 -0.99
C SER A 102 -5.46 -15.93 -0.39
N ALA A 103 -4.70 -16.69 -1.20
CA ALA A 103 -3.54 -17.42 -0.71
C ALA A 103 -2.49 -16.49 -0.08
N ALA A 104 -2.18 -15.37 -0.74
CA ALA A 104 -1.26 -14.37 -0.17
C ALA A 104 -1.80 -13.78 1.14
N ARG A 105 -3.11 -13.53 1.24
CA ARG A 105 -3.73 -12.99 2.44
C ARG A 105 -3.78 -13.99 3.58
N GLU A 106 -4.11 -15.25 3.31
CA GLU A 106 -4.12 -16.32 4.32
C GLU A 106 -2.70 -16.57 4.86
N ALA A 107 -1.68 -16.49 4.00
CA ALA A 107 -0.28 -16.51 4.41
C ALA A 107 0.07 -15.32 5.30
N ASP A 108 -0.28 -14.09 4.92
CA ASP A 108 -0.07 -12.91 5.78
C ASP A 108 -0.75 -13.07 7.16
N LEU A 109 -1.89 -13.77 7.21
CA LEU A 109 -2.66 -14.05 8.43
C LEU A 109 -2.17 -15.28 9.21
N GLY A 110 -1.19 -16.05 8.69
CA GLY A 110 -0.73 -17.31 9.29
C GLY A 110 -1.78 -18.44 9.29
N ARG A 111 -2.84 -18.31 8.49
CA ARG A 111 -3.95 -19.28 8.44
C ARG A 111 -3.67 -20.48 7.53
N ASP A 112 -2.60 -20.40 6.75
CA ASP A 112 -2.07 -21.50 5.94
C ASP A 112 -1.08 -22.39 6.73
N GLY A 113 -0.89 -22.12 8.03
CA GLY A 113 0.06 -22.82 8.89
C GLY A 113 1.46 -22.22 8.91
N SER A 114 1.71 -21.12 8.18
CA SER A 114 2.90 -20.29 8.36
C SER A 114 2.81 -19.43 9.63
N GLU A 115 3.92 -18.83 10.06
CA GLU A 115 3.93 -17.86 11.17
C GLU A 115 3.12 -16.59 10.83
N GLY A 116 2.91 -16.32 9.53
CA GLY A 116 2.29 -15.10 9.05
C GLY A 116 3.04 -13.83 9.45
N LEU A 117 2.33 -12.70 9.42
CA LEU A 117 2.89 -11.41 9.82
C LEU A 117 2.66 -11.08 11.30
N GLY A 118 1.74 -11.76 11.99
CA GLY A 118 1.47 -11.50 13.41
C GLY A 118 1.20 -10.01 13.70
N ASP A 119 1.99 -9.43 14.60
CA ASP A 119 1.91 -8.02 14.99
C ASP A 119 2.34 -7.02 13.88
N LEU A 120 3.00 -7.51 12.83
CA LEU A 120 3.38 -6.71 11.67
C LEU A 120 2.22 -6.50 10.68
N LEU A 121 1.07 -7.15 10.88
CA LEU A 121 -0.12 -6.92 10.06
C LEU A 121 -0.57 -5.46 10.08
N LEU A 122 -0.51 -4.84 11.26
CA LEU A 122 -0.91 -3.43 11.41
C LEU A 122 0.15 -2.51 10.79
N VAL A 123 1.44 -2.81 10.99
CA VAL A 123 2.55 -2.10 10.34
C VAL A 123 2.39 -2.12 8.83
N ARG A 124 2.09 -3.29 8.23
CA ARG A 124 1.84 -3.43 6.80
C ARG A 124 0.66 -2.58 6.33
N ARG A 125 -0.40 -2.47 7.14
CA ARG A 125 -1.59 -1.68 6.83
C ARG A 125 -1.28 -0.19 6.77
N PHE A 126 -0.50 0.34 7.72
CA PHE A 126 -0.14 1.76 7.80
C PHE A 126 0.96 2.12 6.80
N PHE A 127 2.02 1.32 6.75
CA PHE A 127 3.28 1.70 6.12
C PHE A 127 3.66 0.84 4.90
N GLY A 128 2.78 -0.06 4.46
CA GLY A 128 3.05 -0.93 3.31
C GLY A 128 4.00 -2.09 3.62
N ALA A 129 4.19 -2.96 2.63
CA ALA A 129 4.98 -4.19 2.79
C ALA A 129 6.49 -3.93 2.76
N GLU A 130 6.90 -2.83 2.15
CA GLU A 130 8.28 -2.42 1.91
C GLU A 130 9.01 -2.03 3.20
N ILE A 131 8.28 -1.61 4.24
CA ILE A 131 8.83 -1.23 5.55
C ILE A 131 9.08 -2.45 6.45
N LEU A 132 8.35 -3.55 6.26
CA LEU A 132 8.42 -4.71 7.16
C LEU A 132 9.83 -5.27 7.36
N PRO A 133 10.70 -5.38 6.34
CA PRO A 133 12.06 -5.89 6.53
C PRO A 133 12.96 -4.98 7.39
N LEU A 134 12.60 -3.70 7.54
CA LEU A 134 13.34 -2.72 8.34
C LEU A 134 12.76 -2.53 9.74
N TRP A 135 11.55 -3.05 9.98
CA TRP A 135 10.81 -2.86 11.23
C TRP A 135 11.33 -3.78 12.33
N THR A 136 11.65 -3.21 13.48
CA THR A 136 12.06 -3.95 14.67
C THR A 136 11.31 -3.43 15.89
N TRP A 137 10.58 -4.30 16.57
CA TRP A 137 10.04 -3.98 17.89
C TRP A 137 11.15 -3.98 18.94
N ARG A 138 11.23 -2.92 19.75
CA ARG A 138 12.20 -2.83 20.84
C ARG A 138 11.74 -3.73 22.01
N PRO A 139 12.59 -4.67 22.49
CA PRO A 139 12.25 -5.50 23.64
C PRO A 139 12.00 -4.65 24.89
N GLY A 140 10.99 -5.00 25.69
CA GLY A 140 10.70 -4.35 26.98
C GLY A 140 10.23 -2.89 26.86
N SER A 141 9.65 -2.51 25.73
CA SER A 141 9.22 -1.14 25.43
C SER A 141 7.76 -0.83 25.75
N ASP A 142 7.15 -1.61 26.65
CA ASP A 142 5.78 -1.40 27.12
C ASP A 142 5.69 -0.03 27.84
N LEU A 143 5.20 0.99 27.14
CA LEU A 143 4.88 2.29 27.74
C LEU A 143 3.57 2.17 28.55
N VAL A 144 3.41 3.07 29.51
CA VAL A 144 2.31 3.36 30.49
C VAL A 144 1.17 2.32 30.67
N THR A 145 0.58 1.79 29.60
CA THR A 145 -0.55 0.85 29.58
C THR A 145 -0.19 -0.64 29.44
N GLY A 146 1.08 -0.99 29.16
CA GLY A 146 1.47 -2.38 28.90
C GLY A 146 1.13 -2.87 27.48
N ARG A 147 0.57 -2.00 26.63
CA ARG A 147 0.21 -2.29 25.22
C ARG A 147 0.89 -1.38 24.22
N ASP A 148 1.36 -0.23 24.70
CA ASP A 148 2.07 0.74 23.88
C ASP A 148 3.50 0.27 23.68
N ARG A 149 3.87 -0.11 22.46
CA ARG A 149 5.18 -0.71 22.15
C ARG A 149 5.99 0.26 21.32
N VAL A 150 7.30 0.35 21.58
CA VAL A 150 8.20 1.15 20.76
C VAL A 150 8.79 0.27 19.66
N ALA A 151 8.73 0.77 18.44
CA ALA A 151 9.39 0.21 17.29
C ALA A 151 10.48 1.13 16.75
N GLU A 152 11.32 0.54 15.92
CA GLU A 152 12.35 1.24 15.20
C GLU A 152 12.38 0.77 13.74
N ILE A 153 12.52 1.73 12.84
CA ILE A 153 12.90 1.52 11.44
C ILE A 153 14.34 1.99 11.31
N ARG A 154 15.26 1.12 10.89
CA ARG A 154 16.68 1.46 10.77
C ARG A 154 17.25 1.09 9.41
N LEU A 155 18.03 2.01 8.82
CA LEU A 155 18.80 1.79 7.60
C LEU A 155 20.18 2.45 7.74
N GLY A 156 21.22 1.64 7.92
CA GLY A 156 22.56 2.15 8.26
C GLY A 156 22.54 2.88 9.61
N GLU A 157 23.06 4.11 9.64
CA GLU A 157 23.07 4.97 10.84
C GLU A 157 21.76 5.75 11.04
N GLN A 158 20.92 5.86 10.00
CA GLN A 158 19.64 6.55 10.07
C GLN A 158 18.58 5.64 10.70
N HIS A 159 17.76 6.22 11.57
CA HIS A 159 16.66 5.51 12.19
C HIS A 159 15.49 6.44 12.52
N ILE A 160 14.29 5.85 12.58
CA ILE A 160 13.05 6.48 13.03
C ILE A 160 12.50 5.63 14.17
N ILE A 161 12.08 6.29 15.25
CA ILE A 161 11.45 5.65 16.39
C ILE A 161 9.95 5.89 16.34
N LEU A 162 9.17 4.83 16.57
CA LEU A 162 7.72 4.90 16.58
C LEU A 162 7.17 4.32 17.88
N ALA A 163 6.06 4.87 18.36
CA ALA A 163 5.26 4.28 19.42
C ALA A 163 3.94 3.76 18.83
N PHE A 164 3.62 2.50 19.09
CA PHE A 164 2.29 1.97 18.84
C PHE A 164 1.33 2.47 19.93
N ARG A 165 0.18 3.00 19.53
CA ARG A 165 -0.89 3.47 20.41
C ARG A 165 -2.09 2.54 20.27
N ALA A 166 -2.46 1.88 21.36
CA ALA A 166 -3.60 0.95 21.36
C ALA A 166 -4.97 1.63 21.61
N ASP A 167 -4.95 2.94 21.87
CA ASP A 167 -6.11 3.81 22.10
C ASP A 167 -5.72 5.25 21.75
N ALA A 168 -5.49 5.52 20.47
CA ALA A 168 -4.89 6.77 20.00
C ALA A 168 -5.82 7.99 20.18
N ASP A 169 -7.13 7.78 20.25
CA ASP A 169 -8.17 8.81 20.32
C ASP A 169 -9.12 8.66 21.52
N GLY A 170 -8.91 7.68 22.40
CA GLY A 170 -9.83 7.37 23.50
C GLY A 170 -11.08 6.61 23.07
N GLU A 171 -11.23 6.30 21.77
CA GLU A 171 -12.33 5.52 21.20
C GLU A 171 -11.91 4.05 20.94
N GLY A 172 -10.67 3.69 21.27
CA GLY A 172 -10.08 2.38 21.05
C GLY A 172 -9.43 2.21 19.68
N ASP A 173 -9.12 3.30 18.97
CA ASP A 173 -8.42 3.22 17.69
C ASP A 173 -6.93 2.93 17.87
N TYR A 174 -6.39 2.20 16.88
CA TYR A 174 -4.99 1.84 16.82
C TYR A 174 -4.23 2.84 15.97
N GLY A 175 -3.14 3.39 16.51
CA GLY A 175 -2.31 4.38 15.84
C GLY A 175 -0.81 4.13 16.01
N PHE A 176 -0.03 4.93 15.29
CA PHE A 176 1.40 5.04 15.49
C PHE A 176 1.76 6.50 15.62
N ASP A 177 2.63 6.81 16.59
CA ASP A 177 3.28 8.11 16.67
C ASP A 177 4.74 7.96 16.29
N VAL A 178 5.31 9.00 15.70
CA VAL A 178 6.74 9.12 15.41
C VAL A 178 7.41 10.06 16.41
N LEU A 179 8.61 9.69 16.85
CA LEU A 179 9.43 10.54 17.70
C LEU A 179 10.04 11.67 16.86
N LEU A 180 9.85 12.91 17.29
CA LEU A 180 10.35 14.14 16.67
C LEU A 180 11.13 14.99 17.68
N PRO A 181 11.94 15.96 17.20
CA PRO A 181 12.48 17.00 18.06
C PRO A 181 11.38 17.78 18.78
N CYS A 182 11.69 18.33 19.96
CA CYS A 182 10.74 19.19 20.66
C CYS A 182 10.50 20.48 19.86
N PRO A 183 9.23 20.89 19.63
CA PRO A 183 8.93 22.08 18.84
C PRO A 183 9.18 23.39 19.61
N VAL A 184 9.24 23.32 20.95
CA VAL A 184 9.36 24.49 21.84
C VAL A 184 10.82 24.83 22.15
N ASP A 185 11.61 23.83 22.54
CA ASP A 185 12.98 24.02 23.00
C ASP A 185 13.90 22.92 22.42
N PRO A 186 14.90 23.28 21.59
CA PRO A 186 15.84 22.31 21.04
C PRO A 186 16.74 21.64 22.09
N GLU A 187 16.87 22.21 23.29
CA GLU A 187 17.62 21.64 24.41
C GLU A 187 16.73 20.80 25.35
N CYS A 188 15.43 20.66 25.03
CA CYS A 188 14.49 19.87 25.79
C CYS A 188 14.89 18.39 25.84
N SER A 189 14.95 17.82 27.05
CA SER A 189 15.19 16.38 27.25
C SER A 189 13.92 15.52 27.10
N GLY A 190 12.78 16.14 26.79
CA GLY A 190 11.50 15.48 26.60
C GLY A 190 11.42 14.72 25.27
N GLN A 191 10.47 13.79 25.19
CA GLN A 191 10.12 13.13 23.94
C GLN A 191 8.94 13.85 23.31
N ALA A 192 9.02 14.19 22.02
CA ALA A 192 7.91 14.78 21.30
C ALA A 192 7.36 13.76 20.29
N TRP A 193 6.06 13.53 20.33
CA TRP A 193 5.39 12.50 19.54
C TRP A 193 4.30 13.14 18.68
N ALA A 194 4.23 12.76 17.41
CA ALA A 194 3.15 13.16 16.50
C ALA A 194 2.58 11.92 15.79
N PRO A 195 1.27 11.88 15.52
CA PRO A 195 0.64 10.76 14.86
C PRO A 195 1.11 10.62 13.40
N VAL A 196 1.23 9.37 12.92
CA VAL A 196 1.59 9.02 11.54
C VAL A 196 0.67 7.95 10.97
N TYR A 197 0.29 8.15 9.71
CA TYR A 197 -0.73 7.29 9.06
C TYR A 197 -0.20 6.58 7.82
N SER A 198 0.97 6.98 7.32
CA SER A 198 1.53 6.48 6.08
C SER A 198 3.05 6.60 6.00
N VAL A 199 3.67 5.93 5.01
CA VAL A 199 5.09 6.13 4.67
C VAL A 199 5.39 7.58 4.29
N THR A 200 4.41 8.32 3.76
CA THR A 200 4.57 9.74 3.44
C THR A 200 4.88 10.55 4.68
N ASP A 201 4.24 10.23 5.81
CA ASP A 201 4.48 10.94 7.07
C ASP A 201 5.83 10.57 7.67
N LEU A 202 6.26 9.30 7.56
CA LEU A 202 7.63 8.91 7.92
C LEU A 202 8.69 9.67 7.10
N HIS A 203 8.44 9.89 5.81
CA HIS A 203 9.33 10.71 4.97
C HIS A 203 9.33 12.18 5.40
N LYS A 204 8.18 12.75 5.75
CA LYS A 204 8.10 14.12 6.29
C LYS A 204 8.84 14.25 7.63
N ALA A 205 8.66 13.30 8.54
CA ALA A 205 9.39 13.23 9.82
C ALA A 205 10.91 13.21 9.58
N LEU A 206 11.39 12.37 8.67
CA LEU A 206 12.83 12.28 8.35
C LEU A 206 13.40 13.57 7.72
N THR A 207 12.55 14.34 7.03
CA THR A 207 12.95 15.58 6.34
C THR A 207 12.71 16.85 7.18
N GLY A 208 12.24 16.70 8.42
CA GLY A 208 11.92 17.81 9.33
C GLY A 208 10.61 18.55 8.99
N ALA A 209 9.85 18.05 8.01
CA ALA A 209 8.59 18.68 7.60
C ALA A 209 7.44 18.49 8.61
N MET A 210 7.65 17.67 9.65
CA MET A 210 6.72 17.48 10.78
C MET A 210 7.16 18.21 12.05
N ASP A 211 8.29 18.94 12.05
CA ASP A 211 8.83 19.58 13.26
C ASP A 211 7.90 20.67 13.84
N SER A 212 6.92 21.12 13.04
CA SER A 212 5.87 22.07 13.42
C SER A 212 4.46 21.50 13.22
N ASP A 213 4.31 20.18 13.32
CA ASP A 213 3.00 19.53 13.23
C ASP A 213 2.11 19.98 14.42
N PRO A 214 0.84 20.38 14.19
CA PRO A 214 -0.04 20.84 15.26
C PRO A 214 -0.37 19.74 16.28
N ASP A 215 -0.29 18.47 15.90
CA ASP A 215 -0.57 17.33 16.78
C ASP A 215 0.71 16.82 17.48
N LEU A 216 1.82 17.56 17.38
CA LEU A 216 3.08 17.24 18.04
C LEU A 216 3.05 17.60 19.53
N VAL A 217 3.03 16.59 20.39
CA VAL A 217 2.95 16.75 21.85
C VAL A 217 4.28 16.36 22.49
N CYS A 218 4.84 17.28 23.30
CA CYS A 218 6.05 17.01 24.06
C CYS A 218 5.71 16.54 25.48
N THR A 219 6.36 15.48 25.97
CA THR A 219 6.15 14.97 27.34
C THR A 219 6.48 15.97 28.46
N VAL A 220 7.21 17.05 28.14
CA VAL A 220 7.59 18.10 29.10
C VAL A 220 6.71 19.35 28.96
N HIS A 221 6.43 19.77 27.72
CA HIS A 221 5.71 21.02 27.44
C HIS A 221 4.22 20.83 27.10
N GLY A 222 3.74 19.59 27.02
CA GLY A 222 2.36 19.29 26.63
C GLY A 222 2.09 19.57 25.16
N ASP A 223 0.81 19.78 24.85
CA ASP A 223 0.26 20.16 23.55
C ASP A 223 0.23 21.70 23.35
N GLY A 224 0.73 22.46 24.33
CA GLY A 224 0.73 23.91 24.30
C GLY A 224 -0.64 24.56 24.54
N VAL A 225 -1.64 23.79 25.00
CA VAL A 225 -2.88 24.37 25.52
C VAL A 225 -2.61 24.76 26.97
N ASP A 226 -2.45 26.06 27.22
CA ASP A 226 -2.48 26.60 28.58
C ASP A 226 -3.82 26.18 29.22
N ASP A 227 -3.77 25.24 30.15
CA ASP A 227 -4.90 24.81 30.98
C ASP A 227 -5.14 25.88 32.08
N ASP A 228 -5.14 27.16 31.69
CA ASP A 228 -5.53 28.31 32.50
C ASP A 228 -7.08 28.33 32.62
N GLN A 229 -7.66 27.22 33.06
CA GLN A 229 -8.88 27.29 33.84
C GLN A 229 -8.48 27.56 35.29
N ASP A 230 -8.10 28.81 35.56
CA ASP A 230 -8.29 29.38 36.89
C ASP A 230 -9.77 29.15 37.23
N ASP A 231 -10.04 28.17 38.09
CA ASP A 231 -11.37 27.88 38.63
C ASP A 231 -11.75 29.06 39.53
N ASP A 232 -12.19 30.17 38.92
CA ASP A 232 -12.56 31.41 39.59
C ASP A 232 -13.75 31.13 40.52
N PRO A 233 -13.53 31.05 41.85
CA PRO A 233 -14.57 30.72 42.78
C PRO A 233 -15.59 31.87 42.94
N GLU A 234 -15.23 33.10 42.55
CA GLU A 234 -16.11 34.27 42.63
C GLU A 234 -17.20 34.21 41.55
N GLY A 235 -16.85 33.76 40.34
CA GLY A 235 -17.83 33.55 39.25
C GLY A 235 -18.88 32.47 39.57
N ARG A 236 -18.55 31.44 40.35
CA ARG A 236 -19.50 30.41 40.80
C ARG A 236 -20.50 30.94 41.83
N ALA A 237 -20.05 31.78 42.76
CA ALA A 237 -20.92 32.39 43.77
C ALA A 237 -21.98 33.31 43.14
N ASP A 238 -21.60 34.05 42.09
CA ASP A 238 -22.51 34.92 41.34
C ASP A 238 -23.56 34.12 40.54
N LEU A 239 -23.17 32.98 39.96
CA LEU A 239 -24.09 32.08 39.27
C LEU A 239 -25.07 31.39 40.22
N GLU A 240 -24.62 30.96 41.40
CA GLU A 240 -25.49 30.38 42.43
C GLU A 240 -26.49 31.39 43.00
N ALA A 241 -26.06 32.65 43.19
CA ALA A 241 -26.95 33.74 43.61
C ALA A 241 -28.01 34.05 42.54
N GLN A 242 -27.61 34.13 41.27
CA GLN A 242 -28.55 34.35 40.16
C GLN A 242 -29.55 33.19 40.01
N PHE A 243 -29.12 31.95 40.21
CA PHE A 243 -30.00 30.79 40.17
C PHE A 243 -30.98 30.76 41.35
N ALA A 244 -30.52 31.13 42.55
CA ALA A 244 -31.37 31.23 43.74
C ALA A 244 -32.46 32.31 43.60
N ASP A 245 -32.14 33.44 42.96
CA ASP A 245 -33.11 34.51 42.67
C ASP A 245 -34.10 34.10 41.57
N ALA A 246 -33.67 33.39 40.53
CA ALA A 246 -34.54 32.90 39.46
C ALA A 246 -35.55 31.84 39.94
N VAL A 247 -35.18 31.05 40.96
CA VAL A 247 -36.07 30.03 41.57
C VAL A 247 -37.06 30.63 42.57
N ARG A 248 -36.83 31.87 43.05
CA ARG A 248 -37.73 32.58 43.98
C ARG A 248 -38.72 33.54 43.31
N ALA A 249 -38.59 33.81 42.01
CA ALA A 249 -39.51 34.63 41.21
C ALA A 249 -40.62 33.79 40.57
#